data_AF-A0A938JHV3-F1
#
_entry.id   AF-A0A938JHV3-F1
#
_cell.length_a   1.000
_cell.length_b   1.000
_cell.length_c   1.000
_cell.angle_alpha   90.00
_cell.angle_beta   90.00
_cell.angle_gamma   90.00
#
_symmetry.space_group_name_H-M   'P 1'
#
loop_
_entity.id
_entity.type
_entity.pdbx_description
1 polymer ?
#
loop_
_entity_poly.entity_id
_entity_poly.type
_entity_poly.pdbx_seq_one_letter_code
_entity_poly.pdbx_strand_id
1 'polypeptide(L)'
;MHAVTGAPGTMRASLRALITLILILSLGVMLGLASAPAHAVDPAYRGLFGPQDPTYDGVDRQATAVLGLVAVDATVPPLAVRWLLRQQCADGSFSAFRADTAVPCTGPDLSSYTGPNTNSTALAAMA
;
A
#
# COMPACT_ATOMS: atom_id res chain seq x y z
N MET A 1 -53.07 15.08 5.68
CA MET A 1 -52.05 16.14 5.65
C MET A 1 -51.58 16.36 7.09
N HIS A 2 -50.40 15.87 7.48
CA HIS A 2 -49.80 16.18 8.79
C HIS A 2 -48.43 16.80 8.50
N ALA A 3 -48.34 18.12 8.71
CA ALA A 3 -47.09 18.86 8.61
C ALA A 3 -46.39 18.83 9.98
N VAL A 4 -45.15 18.34 10.01
CA VAL A 4 -44.28 18.40 11.18
C VAL A 4 -43.48 19.70 11.09
N THR A 5 -43.78 20.66 11.97
CA THR A 5 -43.02 21.90 12.13
C THR A 5 -41.99 21.72 13.26
N GLY A 6 -40.71 21.61 12.92
CA GLY A 6 -39.59 21.62 13.87
C GLY A 6 -39.12 23.05 14.18
N ALA A 7 -38.92 23.36 15.46
CA ALA A 7 -38.55 24.71 15.93
C ALA A 7 -37.07 25.09 15.59
N PRO A 8 -36.79 26.34 15.18
CA PRO A 8 -35.51 26.77 14.59
C PRO A 8 -34.29 26.79 15.54
N GLY A 9 -34.48 26.61 16.86
CA GLY A 9 -33.41 26.68 17.85
C GLY A 9 -32.56 25.42 18.00
N THR A 10 -33.12 24.24 17.69
CA THR A 10 -32.46 22.94 17.90
C THR A 10 -31.39 22.64 16.83
N MET A 11 -31.55 23.18 15.63
CA MET A 11 -30.68 22.91 14.48
C MET A 11 -29.26 23.50 14.65
N ARG A 12 -29.13 24.65 15.34
CA ARG A 12 -27.83 25.32 15.55
C ARG A 12 -26.96 24.65 16.60
N ALA A 13 -27.57 24.02 17.61
CA ALA A 13 -26.85 23.26 18.63
C ALA A 13 -26.35 21.92 18.08
N SER A 14 -27.16 21.25 17.27
CA SER A 14 -26.80 19.98 16.61
C SER A 14 -25.62 20.12 15.64
N LEU A 15 -25.53 21.26 14.92
CA LEU A 15 -24.43 21.50 13.98
C LEU A 15 -23.08 21.67 14.70
N ARG A 16 -23.05 22.32 15.86
CA ARG A 16 -21.83 22.52 16.66
C ARG A 16 -21.34 21.20 17.26
N ALA A 17 -22.25 20.35 17.75
CA ALA A 17 -21.92 19.03 18.27
C ALA A 17 -21.33 18.11 17.19
N LEU A 18 -21.86 18.17 15.97
CA LEU A 18 -21.38 17.39 14.83
C LEU A 18 -19.96 17.78 14.41
N ILE A 19 -19.66 19.08 14.36
CA ILE A 19 -18.32 19.59 13.99
C ILE A 19 -17.26 19.18 15.01
N THR A 20 -17.57 19.26 16.31
CA THR A 20 -16.65 18.84 17.38
C THR A 20 -16.37 17.34 17.32
N LEU A 21 -17.39 16.52 17.03
CA LEU A 21 -17.23 15.07 16.88
C LEU A 21 -16.35 14.72 15.67
N ILE A 22 -16.52 15.41 14.54
CA ILE A 22 -15.70 15.21 13.33
C ILE A 22 -14.23 15.57 13.59
N LEU A 23 -13.96 16.65 14.32
CA LEU A 23 -12.60 17.08 14.68
C LEU A 23 -11.90 16.11 15.65
N ILE A 24 -12.63 15.57 16.64
CA ILE A 24 -12.09 14.57 17.57
C ILE A 24 -11.79 13.26 16.83
N LEU A 25 -12.67 12.84 15.92
CA LEU A 25 -12.48 11.61 15.15
C LEU A 25 -11.29 11.71 14.18
N SER A 26 -11.06 12.87 13.58
CA SER A 26 -9.93 13.09 12.66
C SER A 26 -8.58 13.22 13.38
N LEU A 27 -8.54 13.70 14.63
CA LEU A 27 -7.30 13.73 15.43
C LEU A 27 -6.91 12.34 15.97
N GLY A 28 -7.88 11.49 16.30
CA GLY A 28 -7.62 10.12 16.77
C GLY A 28 -6.99 9.21 15.72
N VAL A 29 -7.28 9.43 14.43
CA VAL A 29 -6.70 8.65 13.32
C VAL A 29 -5.20 8.96 13.13
N MET A 30 -4.76 10.20 13.39
CA MET A 30 -3.36 10.60 13.17
C MET A 30 -2.36 10.01 14.17
N LEU A 31 -2.80 9.65 15.38
CA LEU A 31 -1.90 9.18 16.45
C LEU A 31 -1.52 7.69 16.34
N GLY A 32 -2.13 6.95 15.41
CA GLY A 32 -1.88 5.52 15.20
C GLY A 32 -0.80 5.16 14.16
N LEU A 33 -0.24 6.14 13.44
CA LEU A 33 0.68 5.88 12.30
C LEU A 33 2.18 5.95 12.64
N ALA A 34 2.56 6.20 13.89
CA ALA A 34 3.95 6.52 14.26
C ALA A 34 4.81 5.31 14.70
N SER A 35 4.36 4.07 14.49
CA SER A 35 5.24 2.91 14.59
C SER A 35 5.99 2.74 13.27
N ALA A 36 7.24 3.22 13.24
CA ALA A 36 8.15 2.84 12.15
C ALA A 36 8.23 1.30 12.10
N PRO A 37 8.10 0.68 10.91
CA PRO A 37 8.14 -0.76 10.78
C PRO A 37 9.55 -1.25 11.14
N ALA A 38 9.64 -2.39 11.83
CA ALA A 38 10.93 -3.01 12.16
C ALA A 38 11.81 -3.31 10.93
N HIS A 39 11.20 -3.38 9.74
CA HIS A 39 11.83 -3.74 8.47
C HIS A 39 12.63 -2.62 7.80
N ALA A 40 12.58 -1.37 8.28
CA ALA A 40 13.28 -0.24 7.65
C ALA A 40 14.82 -0.39 7.64
N VAL A 41 15.38 -1.26 8.49
CA VAL A 41 16.83 -1.49 8.62
C VAL A 41 17.32 -2.65 7.74
N ASP A 42 16.42 -3.53 7.29
CA ASP A 42 16.83 -4.72 6.55
C ASP A 42 17.16 -4.36 5.07
N PRO A 43 18.36 -4.73 4.57
CA PRO A 43 18.76 -4.55 3.17
C PRO A 43 17.74 -5.03 2.13
N ALA A 44 16.95 -6.05 2.44
CA ALA A 44 15.90 -6.59 1.58
C ALA A 44 14.84 -5.54 1.24
N TYR A 45 14.61 -4.53 2.10
CA TYR A 45 13.60 -3.49 1.91
C TYR A 45 14.17 -2.19 1.32
N ARG A 46 15.48 -2.12 1.07
CA ARG A 46 16.11 -0.92 0.48
C ARG A 46 15.60 -0.66 -0.94
N GLY A 47 14.91 0.46 -1.10
CA GLY A 47 14.31 0.90 -2.36
C GLY A 47 12.81 0.59 -2.49
N LEU A 48 12.23 -0.14 -1.54
CA LEU A 48 10.80 -0.38 -1.48
C LEU A 48 10.04 0.91 -1.09
N PHE A 49 8.98 1.22 -1.83
CA PHE A 49 8.11 2.36 -1.54
C PHE A 49 7.15 2.05 -0.41
N GLY A 50 7.34 2.71 0.72
CA GLY A 50 6.42 2.69 1.87
C GLY A 50 6.85 1.73 2.99
N PRO A 51 6.51 2.04 4.24
CA PRO A 51 6.91 1.26 5.41
C PRO A 51 6.14 -0.04 5.64
N GLN A 52 5.01 -0.26 4.98
CA GLN A 52 4.12 -1.36 5.29
C GLN A 52 4.74 -2.72 4.96
N ASP A 53 4.31 -3.76 5.69
CA ASP A 53 4.68 -5.15 5.46
C ASP A 53 4.36 -5.55 4.00
N PRO A 54 5.37 -5.91 3.19
CA PRO A 54 5.18 -6.23 1.78
C PRO A 54 4.68 -7.63 1.51
N THR A 55 4.45 -8.47 2.53
CA THR A 55 4.14 -9.90 2.37
C THR A 55 3.09 -10.20 1.30
N TYR A 56 2.08 -9.34 1.16
CA TYR A 56 0.98 -9.51 0.22
C TYR A 56 0.96 -8.51 -0.94
N ASP A 57 1.75 -7.44 -0.89
CA ASP A 57 1.63 -6.31 -1.82
C ASP A 57 2.95 -5.81 -2.41
N GLY A 58 4.08 -6.37 -2.01
CA GLY A 58 5.40 -5.76 -2.23
C GLY A 58 5.66 -5.41 -3.69
N VAL A 59 5.49 -6.37 -4.59
CA VAL A 59 5.70 -6.17 -6.03
C VAL A 59 4.62 -5.26 -6.63
N ASP A 60 3.34 -5.48 -6.31
CA ASP A 60 2.23 -4.68 -6.84
C ASP A 60 2.36 -3.20 -6.47
N ARG A 61 2.61 -2.93 -5.18
CA ARG A 61 2.83 -1.58 -4.64
C ARG A 61 4.04 -0.93 -5.29
N GLN A 62 5.15 -1.66 -5.40
CA GLN A 62 6.36 -1.11 -5.97
C GLN A 62 6.19 -0.76 -7.46
N ALA A 63 5.64 -1.67 -8.25
CA ALA A 63 5.39 -1.46 -9.67
C ALA A 63 4.44 -0.26 -9.87
N THR A 64 3.39 -0.18 -9.07
CA THR A 64 2.45 0.96 -9.09
C THR A 64 3.14 2.30 -8.77
N ALA A 65 4.03 2.32 -7.78
CA ALA A 65 4.77 3.52 -7.43
C ALA A 65 5.73 3.96 -8.54
N VAL A 66 6.42 3.01 -9.19
CA VAL A 66 7.27 3.29 -10.36
C VAL A 66 6.43 3.85 -11.52
N LEU A 67 5.31 3.19 -11.86
CA LEU A 67 4.37 3.64 -12.90
C LEU A 67 3.80 5.03 -12.60
N GLY A 68 3.47 5.30 -11.34
CA GLY A 68 2.96 6.60 -10.92
C GLY A 68 3.97 7.73 -11.12
N LEU A 69 5.25 7.48 -10.84
CA LEU A 69 6.33 8.44 -11.11
C LEU A 69 6.52 8.66 -12.61
N VAL A 70 6.52 7.59 -13.41
CA VAL A 70 6.59 7.68 -14.87
C VAL A 70 5.41 8.49 -15.44
N ALA A 71 4.19 8.24 -14.96
CA ALA A 71 2.98 8.88 -15.45
C ALA A 71 2.96 10.40 -15.24
N VAL A 72 3.69 10.90 -14.24
CA VAL A 72 3.81 12.34 -13.93
C VAL A 72 5.16 12.92 -14.35
N ASP A 73 5.94 12.19 -15.14
CA ASP A 73 7.29 12.56 -15.61
C ASP A 73 8.26 12.91 -14.45
N ALA A 74 8.06 12.27 -13.29
CA ALA A 74 8.94 12.39 -12.14
C ALA A 74 10.11 11.41 -12.24
N THR A 75 11.24 11.79 -11.64
CA THR A 75 12.42 10.91 -11.59
C THR A 75 12.14 9.65 -10.79
N VAL A 76 12.26 8.48 -11.44
CA VAL A 76 12.19 7.17 -10.78
C VAL A 76 13.51 6.90 -10.04
N PRO A 77 13.51 6.65 -8.72
CA PRO A 77 14.72 6.32 -7.98
C PRO A 77 15.34 5.01 -8.50
N PRO A 78 16.64 4.95 -8.86
CA PRO A 78 17.25 3.73 -9.35
C PRO A 78 17.22 2.56 -8.34
N LEU A 79 17.17 2.87 -7.03
CA LEU A 79 17.00 1.85 -5.99
C LEU A 79 15.62 1.19 -6.03
N ALA A 80 14.59 1.90 -6.48
CA ALA A 80 13.24 1.36 -6.59
C ALA A 80 13.15 0.30 -7.69
N VAL A 81 13.70 0.61 -8.86
CA VAL A 81 13.79 -0.35 -9.98
C VAL A 81 14.67 -1.54 -9.60
N ARG A 82 15.83 -1.30 -8.98
CA ARG A 82 16.70 -2.40 -8.51
C ARG A 82 16.04 -3.27 -7.46
N TRP A 83 15.20 -2.72 -6.59
CA TRP A 83 14.43 -3.52 -5.64
C TRP A 83 13.45 -4.43 -6.38
N LEU A 84 12.70 -3.88 -7.34
CA LEU A 84 11.73 -4.63 -8.13
C LEU A 84 12.40 -5.77 -8.91
N LEU A 85 13.50 -5.48 -9.62
CA LEU A 85 14.24 -6.49 -10.39
C LEU A 85 14.79 -7.64 -9.53
N ARG A 86 15.17 -7.39 -8.26
CA ARG A 86 15.60 -8.47 -7.36
C ARG A 86 14.47 -9.45 -7.01
N GLN A 87 13.22 -9.02 -7.11
CA GLN A 87 12.06 -9.88 -6.88
C GLN A 87 11.82 -10.85 -8.04
N GLN A 88 12.30 -10.54 -9.25
CA GLN A 88 12.05 -11.33 -10.46
C GLN A 88 12.63 -12.75 -10.34
N CYS A 89 11.84 -13.72 -10.78
CA CYS A 89 12.26 -15.12 -10.93
C CYS A 89 13.05 -15.32 -12.23
N ALA A 90 13.78 -16.44 -12.33
CA ALA A 90 14.60 -16.72 -13.52
C ALA A 90 13.77 -16.89 -14.82
N ASP A 91 12.50 -17.24 -14.70
CA ASP A 91 11.54 -17.34 -15.79
C ASP A 91 10.81 -16.00 -16.10
N GLY A 92 11.19 -14.92 -15.42
CA GLY A 92 10.59 -13.60 -15.56
C GLY A 92 9.33 -13.37 -14.72
N SER A 93 8.81 -14.40 -14.04
CA SER A 93 7.64 -14.28 -13.18
C SER A 93 7.93 -13.52 -11.88
N PHE A 94 6.88 -13.07 -11.21
CA PHE A 94 6.94 -12.43 -9.91
C PHE A 94 5.92 -13.06 -8.96
N SER A 95 6.34 -13.34 -7.72
CA SER A 95 5.43 -13.55 -6.59
C SER A 95 5.00 -12.19 -6.01
N ALA A 96 4.03 -12.16 -5.10
CA ALA A 96 3.63 -10.92 -4.41
C ALA A 96 4.80 -10.27 -3.65
N PHE A 97 5.64 -11.09 -3.01
CA PHE A 97 6.89 -10.68 -2.38
C PHE A 97 7.79 -11.89 -2.13
N ARG A 98 9.10 -11.70 -2.24
CA ARG A 98 10.16 -12.64 -1.87
C ARG A 98 11.00 -12.02 -0.77
N ALA A 99 10.86 -12.55 0.43
CA ALA A 99 11.65 -12.16 1.60
C ALA A 99 13.14 -12.48 1.43
N ASP A 100 13.45 -13.63 0.83
CA ASP A 100 14.79 -14.02 0.44
C ASP A 100 14.87 -14.21 -1.09
N THR A 101 15.61 -13.31 -1.74
CA THR A 101 15.79 -13.32 -3.20
C THR A 101 16.93 -14.23 -3.66
N ALA A 102 17.72 -14.78 -2.73
CA ALA A 102 18.71 -15.80 -3.01
C ALA A 102 18.10 -17.21 -3.14
N VAL A 103 16.92 -17.44 -2.56
CA VAL A 103 16.17 -18.70 -2.70
C VAL A 103 15.52 -18.76 -4.08
N PRO A 104 15.74 -19.82 -4.88
CA PRO A 104 15.08 -19.99 -6.17
C PRO A 104 13.55 -19.94 -6.04
N CYS A 105 12.89 -19.35 -7.04
CA CYS A 105 11.44 -19.37 -7.07
C CYS A 105 10.92 -20.80 -7.18
N THR A 106 9.89 -21.09 -6.38
CA THR A 106 9.13 -22.34 -6.47
C THR A 106 7.94 -22.16 -7.40
N GLY A 107 7.42 -23.27 -7.91
CA GLY A 107 6.12 -23.27 -8.59
C GLY A 107 4.98 -22.84 -7.67
N PRO A 108 3.77 -22.67 -8.23
CA PRO A 108 2.59 -22.30 -7.45
C PRO A 108 2.25 -23.39 -6.44
N ASP A 109 1.98 -22.99 -5.20
CA ASP A 109 1.41 -23.83 -4.16
C ASP A 109 0.02 -23.31 -3.80
N LEU A 110 -1.00 -24.10 -4.11
CA LEU A 110 -2.40 -23.75 -3.91
C LEU A 110 -2.85 -23.89 -2.45
N SER A 111 -2.09 -24.60 -1.61
CA SER A 111 -2.42 -24.78 -0.20
C SER A 111 -1.97 -23.59 0.65
N SER A 112 -0.81 -23.02 0.31
CA SER A 112 -0.25 -21.83 0.96
C SER A 112 -0.51 -20.53 0.21
N TYR A 113 -1.09 -20.59 -1.00
CA TYR A 113 -1.27 -19.45 -1.90
C TYR A 113 0.04 -18.70 -2.19
N THR A 114 1.12 -19.47 -2.37
CA THR A 114 2.46 -18.93 -2.65
C THR A 114 2.92 -19.28 -4.07
N GLY A 115 3.97 -18.60 -4.53
CA GLY A 115 4.53 -18.75 -5.87
C GLY A 115 4.13 -17.61 -6.82
N PRO A 116 4.28 -17.82 -8.13
CA PRO A 116 4.03 -16.80 -9.15
C PRO A 116 2.62 -16.21 -9.04
N ASN A 117 2.54 -14.89 -9.06
CA ASN A 117 1.31 -14.11 -9.03
C ASN A 117 1.15 -13.35 -10.34
N THR A 118 0.04 -13.58 -11.04
CA THR A 118 -0.22 -12.97 -12.34
C THR A 118 -0.37 -11.45 -12.28
N ASN A 119 -0.99 -10.90 -11.22
CA ASN A 119 -1.14 -9.45 -11.08
C ASN A 119 0.22 -8.78 -10.85
N SER A 120 1.04 -9.36 -9.98
CA SER A 120 2.40 -8.89 -9.72
C SER A 120 3.27 -8.98 -10.95
N THR A 121 3.18 -10.08 -11.70
CA THR A 121 3.92 -10.24 -12.95
C THR A 121 3.48 -9.21 -13.99
N ALA A 122 2.17 -8.99 -14.16
CA ALA A 122 1.64 -8.03 -15.12
C ALA A 122 2.01 -6.58 -14.76
N LEU A 123 1.87 -6.18 -13.49
CA LEU A 123 2.25 -4.84 -13.03
C LEU A 123 3.75 -4.60 -13.18
N ALA A 124 4.58 -5.57 -12.77
CA ALA A 124 6.02 -5.45 -12.92
C ALA A 124 6.47 -5.39 -14.39
N ALA A 125 5.77 -6.05 -15.31
CA ALA A 125 6.05 -5.96 -16.74
C ALA A 125 5.68 -4.60 -17.36
N MET A 126 4.77 -3.85 -16.75
CA MET A 126 4.41 -2.50 -17.21
C MET A 126 5.35 -1.42 -16.67
N ALA A 127 5.93 -1.64 -15.49
CA ALA A 127 6.77 -0.69 -14.76
C ALA A 127 8.19 -0.58 -15.32
#